data_AF-A0A2H5C0V2-F1
#
_entry.id   AF-A0A2H5C0V2-F1
#
_cell.length_a   1.000
_cell.length_b   1.000
_cell.length_c   1.000
_cell.angle_alpha   90.00
_cell.angle_beta   90.00
_cell.angle_gamma   90.00
#
_symmetry.space_group_name_H-M   'P 1'
#
loop_
_entity.id
_entity.type
_entity.pdbx_description
1 polymer ?
#
loop_
_entity_poly.entity_id
_entity_poly.type
_entity_poly.pdbx_seq_one_letter_code
_entity_poly.pdbx_strand_id
1 'polypeptide(L)' 'MIKSLFAVIIGGSVGCTLRWLLSTRFNSLFPNLPPGTLVVNLLAGLIIGTALAVMLPTY' A
#
# COMPACT_ATOMS: atom_id res chain seq x y z
N MET A 1 -20.26 -2.12 12.95
CA MET A 1 -19.58 -0.83 12.66
C MET A 1 -18.20 -0.74 13.30
N ILE A 2 -18.07 -0.82 14.63
CA ILE A 2 -16.79 -0.57 15.32
C ILE A 2 -15.67 -1.54 14.90
N LYS A 3 -15.96 -2.83 14.70
CA LYS A 3 -14.99 -3.82 14.22
C LYS A 3 -14.41 -3.44 12.84
N SER A 4 -15.27 -3.07 11.89
CA SER A 4 -14.86 -2.65 10.55
C SER A 4 -14.07 -1.34 10.59
N LEU A 5 -14.44 -0.41 11.47
CA LEU A 5 -13.70 0.83 11.70
C LEU A 5 -12.26 0.53 12.15
N PHE A 6 -12.06 -0.35 13.13
CA PHE A 6 -10.72 -0.74 13.58
C PHE A 6 -9.92 -1.42 12.47
N ALA A 7 -10.54 -2.27 11.65
CA ALA A 7 -9.86 -2.88 10.50
C ALA A 7 -9.32 -1.82 9.51
N VAL A 8 -10.14 -0.81 9.19
CA VAL A 8 -9.73 0.30 8.31
C VAL A 8 -8.64 1.16 8.95
N ILE A 9 -8.77 1.50 10.24
CA ILE A 9 -7.75 2.28 10.96
C ILE A 9 -6.42 1.54 10.97
N ILE A 10 -6.40 0.27 11.37
CA ILE A 10 -5.15 -0.49 11.48
C ILE A 10 -4.51 -0.65 10.10
N GLY A 11 -5.25 -1.11 9.09
CA GLY A 11 -4.72 -1.26 7.73
C GLY A 11 -4.27 0.07 7.11
N GLY A 12 -5.08 1.11 7.26
CA GLY A 12 -4.81 2.46 6.76
C GLY A 12 -3.60 3.11 7.42
N SER A 13 -3.49 3.04 8.75
CA SER A 13 -2.36 3.58 9.51
C SER A 13 -1.05 2.88 9.17
N VAL A 14 -1.05 1.55 9.04
CA VAL A 14 0.14 0.79 8.60
C VAL A 14 0.54 1.19 7.18
N GLY A 15 -0.41 1.22 6.24
CA GLY A 15 -0.14 1.60 4.85
C GLY A 15 0.36 3.05 4.70
N CYS A 16 -0.24 4.00 5.43
CA CYS A 16 0.18 5.40 5.41
C CYS A 16 1.57 5.60 6.01
N THR A 17 1.88 4.92 7.12
CA THR A 17 3.20 5.00 7.77
C THR A 17 4.27 4.41 6.86
N LEU A 18 4.02 3.25 6.24
CA LEU A 18 4.95 2.62 5.31
C LEU A 18 5.21 3.52 4.09
N ARG A 19 4.15 4.10 3.53
CA ARG A 19 4.27 5.08 2.42
C ARG A 19 5.11 6.27 2.83
N TRP A 20 4.84 6.87 3.99
CA TRP A 20 5.62 8.01 4.48
C TRP A 20 7.10 7.67 4.64
N LEU A 21 7.42 6.52 5.25
CA LEU A 21 8.80 6.09 5.45
C LEU A 21 9.51 5.87 4.10
N LEU A 22 8.90 5.14 3.17
CA LEU A 22 9.51 4.88 1.87
C LEU A 22 9.66 6.15 1.02
N SER A 23 8.64 7.01 0.99
CA SER A 23 8.70 8.26 0.25
C SER A 23 9.77 9.20 0.79
N THR A 24 9.84 9.40 2.12
CA THR A 24 10.84 10.30 2.71
C THR A 24 12.27 9.80 2.57
N ARG A 25 12.49 8.48 2.57
CA ARG A 25 13.83 7.89 2.45
C ARG A 25 14.33 7.79 1.02
N PHE A 26 13.44 7.50 0.05
CA PHE A 26 13.87 7.13 -1.29
C PHE A 26 13.51 8.16 -2.38
N ASN A 27 12.51 9.02 -2.20
CA ASN A 27 12.06 9.90 -3.29
C ASN A 27 13.13 10.88 -3.79
N SER A 28 14.00 11.36 -2.91
CA SER A 28 15.06 12.31 -3.28
C SER A 28 16.21 11.67 -4.07
N LEU A 29 16.35 10.34 -4.06
CA LEU A 29 17.43 9.64 -4.76
C LEU A 29 17.29 9.71 -6.28
N PHE A 30 16.06 9.79 -6.79
CA PHE A 30 15.80 9.91 -8.22
C PHE A 30 14.57 10.81 -8.47
N PRO A 31 14.76 12.15 -8.49
CA PRO A 31 13.66 13.11 -8.53
C PRO A 31 12.77 13.02 -9.78
N ASN A 32 13.33 12.62 -10.91
CA ASN A 32 12.58 12.49 -12.18
C ASN A 32 11.52 11.38 -12.14
N LEU A 33 11.71 10.36 -11.29
CA LEU A 33 10.72 9.32 -11.05
C LEU A 33 10.85 8.83 -9.59
N PRO A 34 10.20 9.51 -8.63
CA PRO A 34 10.43 9.29 -7.20
C PRO A 34 10.21 7.82 -6.79
N PRO A 35 11.28 7.08 -6.46
CA PRO A 35 11.20 5.61 -6.40
C PRO A 35 10.43 5.13 -5.17
N GLY A 36 10.43 5.88 -4.06
CA GLY A 36 9.63 5.53 -2.89
C GLY A 36 8.12 5.54 -3.20
N THR A 37 7.65 6.56 -3.92
CA THR A 37 6.26 6.65 -4.39
C THR A 37 5.93 5.58 -5.44
N LEU A 38 6.86 5.27 -6.34
CA LEU A 38 6.67 4.20 -7.32
C LEU A 38 6.51 2.83 -6.63
N VAL A 39 7.43 2.49 -5.73
CA VAL A 39 7.46 1.20 -5.03
C VAL A 39 6.19 0.96 -4.23
N VAL A 40 5.69 1.95 -3.48
CA VAL A 40 4.46 1.76 -2.68
C VAL A 40 3.22 1.49 -3.55
N ASN A 41 3.14 2.09 -4.74
CA ASN A 41 2.03 1.88 -5.66
C ASN A 41 2.11 0.49 -6.30
N LEU A 42 3.30 0.09 -6.76
CA LEU A 42 3.52 -1.24 -7.31
C LEU A 42 3.26 -2.34 -6.27
N LEU A 43 3.72 -2.14 -5.04
CA LEU A 43 3.49 -3.07 -3.94
C LEU A 43 2.00 -3.16 -3.57
N ALA A 44 1.30 -2.02 -3.46
CA ALA A 44 -0.14 -2.01 -3.21
C ALA A 44 -0.93 -2.69 -4.34
N GLY A 45 -0.55 -2.44 -5.61
CA GLY A 45 -1.09 -3.11 -6.79
C GLY A 45 -0.90 -4.62 -6.76
N LEU A 46 0.29 -5.08 -6.37
CA LEU A 46 0.57 -6.51 -6.19
C LEU A 46 -0.28 -7.13 -5.07
N ILE A 47 -0.38 -6.47 -3.92
CA ILE A 47 -1.17 -6.94 -2.77
C ILE A 47 -2.66 -7.04 -3.11
N ILE A 48 -3.23 -6.04 -3.80
CA ILE A 48 -4.63 -6.13 -4.21
C ILE A 48 -4.84 -7.18 -5.30
N GLY A 49 -3.89 -7.35 -6.23
CA GLY A 49 -3.94 -8.40 -7.24
C GLY A 49 -3.97 -9.81 -6.63
N THR A 50 -3.13 -10.08 -5.63
CA THR A 50 -3.15 -11.37 -4.92
C THR A 50 -4.40 -11.54 -4.07
N ALA A 51 -4.87 -10.47 -3.40
CA ALA A 51 -6.13 -10.50 -2.66
C ALA A 51 -7.32 -10.81 -3.59
N LEU A 52 -7.36 -10.24 -4.79
CA LEU A 52 -8.38 -10.57 -5.78
C LEU A 52 -8.32 -12.05 -6.16
N ALA A 53 -7.14 -12.59 -6.48
CA ALA A 53 -7.00 -14.01 -6.85
C ALA A 53 -7.44 -14.97 -5.74
N VAL A 54 -7.24 -14.61 -4.48
CA VAL A 54 -7.61 -15.45 -3.32
C VAL A 54 -9.07 -15.26 -2.90
N MET A 55 -9.61 -14.06 -3.03
CA MET A 55 -10.91 -13.70 -2.46
C MET A 55 -12.06 -13.68 -3.48
N LEU A 56 -11.77 -13.49 -4.77
CA LEU A 56 -12.81 -13.63 -5.79
C LEU A 56 -13.14 -15.12 -5.99
N PRO A 57 -14.43 -15.49 -6.00
CA PRO A 57 -14.84 -16.81 -6.44
C PRO A 57 -14.47 -16.98 -7.92
N THR A 58 -13.66 -17.98 -8.23
CA THR A 58 -13.47 -18.47 -9.60
C THR A 58 -14.52 -19.56 -9.83
N TYR A 59 -15.51 -19.24 -10.67
CA TYR A 59 -16.49 -20.19 -11.21
C TYR A 59 -16.04 -20.66 -12.60
#